data_AF-A0A0S4MRX2-F1
#
_entry.id   AF-A0A0S4MRX2-F1
#
_cell.length_a   1.000
_cell.length_b   1.000
_cell.length_c   1.000
_cell.angle_alpha   90.00
_cell.angle_beta   90.00
_cell.angle_gamma   90.00
#
_symmetry.space_group_name_H-M   'P 1'
#
loop_
_entity.id
_entity.type
_entity.pdbx_description
1 polymer ?
#
loop_
_entity_poly.entity_id
_entity_poly.type
_entity_poly.pdbx_seq_one_letter_code
_entity_poly.pdbx_strand_id
1 'polypeptide(L)'
;MAKINSARQIELISFEKGERLSEELILNKNRFLETIENLINSNDLMSLKLKISRIRSIVLNPKDDDIGLISSGQLDDDVVLYSRSAMISILDKIISSQTIERANHYLRQLYKSLLNKQTNEINDIDLSRWREYDEIIADSLWIFDKRDTSGAHLGWYWGNFIPQIPRQLMLRYTKKGDWI
;
A
#
# COMPACT_ATOMS: atom_id res chain seq x y z
N MET A 1 26.73 -0.27 -45.86
CA MET A 1 27.15 -0.14 -44.45
C MET A 1 25.94 0.26 -43.62
N ALA A 2 25.24 -0.73 -43.04
CA ALA A 2 24.05 -0.50 -42.24
C ALA A 2 24.46 -0.19 -40.78
N LYS A 3 24.08 1.00 -40.30
CA LYS A 3 24.17 1.35 -38.87
C LYS A 3 23.07 0.58 -38.13
N ILE A 4 23.48 -0.31 -37.23
CA ILE A 4 22.58 -1.01 -36.31
C ILE A 4 22.15 0.01 -35.26
N ASN A 5 20.87 0.41 -35.31
CA ASN A 5 20.28 1.33 -34.35
C ASN A 5 20.17 0.66 -32.98
N SER A 6 20.88 1.27 -32.03
CA SER A 6 20.55 1.48 -30.62
C SER A 6 19.33 0.72 -30.07
N ALA A 7 19.59 -0.05 -29.02
CA ALA A 7 18.64 -0.74 -28.16
C ALA A 7 17.41 0.13 -27.85
N ARG A 8 16.27 -0.25 -28.44
CA ARG A 8 14.96 0.17 -27.94
C ARG A 8 14.71 -0.57 -26.63
N GLN A 9 15.12 0.03 -25.51
CA GLN A 9 14.49 -0.29 -24.24
C GLN A 9 13.00 -0.08 -24.42
N ILE A 10 12.22 -1.11 -24.10
CA ILE A 10 10.77 -0.97 -23.97
C ILE A 10 10.59 -0.06 -22.76
N GLU A 11 10.33 1.22 -23.00
CA GLU A 11 9.76 2.07 -21.96
C GLU A 11 8.46 1.37 -21.53
N LEU A 12 8.49 0.69 -20.38
CA LEU A 12 7.25 0.34 -19.72
C LEU A 12 6.51 1.66 -19.55
N ILE A 13 5.45 1.81 -20.34
CA ILE A 13 4.50 2.90 -20.25
C ILE A 13 4.17 2.98 -18.76
N SER A 14 4.76 3.97 -18.11
CA SER A 14 4.42 4.36 -16.76
C SER A 14 3.00 4.88 -16.87
N PHE A 15 2.03 3.97 -16.77
CA PHE A 15 0.64 4.30 -16.60
C PHE A 15 0.56 5.09 -15.30
N GLU A 16 0.61 6.39 -15.51
CA GLU A 16 0.15 7.48 -14.67
C GLU A 16 0.36 7.27 -13.17
N LYS A 17 1.55 7.69 -12.74
CA LYS A 17 1.80 8.20 -11.38
C LYS A 17 0.96 9.46 -11.05
N GLY A 18 -0.01 9.81 -11.89
CA GLY A 18 -0.73 11.09 -11.93
C GLY A 18 -1.98 11.18 -11.06
N GLU A 19 -2.56 10.06 -10.61
CA GLU A 19 -3.79 10.08 -9.78
C GLU A 19 -3.58 9.73 -8.29
N ARG A 20 -2.40 9.25 -7.87
CA ARG A 20 -2.19 8.74 -6.51
C ARG A 20 -2.03 9.81 -5.41
N LEU A 21 -1.71 11.06 -5.76
CA LEU A 21 -1.43 12.11 -4.75
C LEU A 21 -2.66 12.52 -3.92
N SER A 22 -3.88 12.28 -4.38
CA SER A 22 -5.11 12.52 -3.58
C SER A 22 -5.39 11.44 -2.54
N GLU A 23 -4.68 10.32 -2.57
CA GLU A 23 -4.87 9.20 -1.63
C GLU A 23 -3.84 9.17 -0.50
N GLU A 24 -2.76 9.93 -0.55
CA GLU A 24 -1.72 9.89 0.47
C GLU A 24 -2.08 10.77 1.68
N LEU A 25 -1.88 10.23 2.88
CA LEU A 25 -2.00 10.92 4.17
C LEU A 25 -0.62 11.28 4.68
N ILE A 26 -0.49 12.52 5.15
CA ILE A 26 0.70 12.99 5.84
C ILE A 26 0.47 12.82 7.34
N LEU A 27 1.11 11.81 7.94
CA LEU A 27 0.93 11.45 9.34
C LEU A 27 2.09 11.97 10.20
N ASN A 28 1.78 12.40 11.42
CA ASN A 28 2.78 12.58 12.47
C ASN A 28 3.12 11.20 13.06
N LYS A 29 4.29 10.66 12.69
CA LYS A 29 4.73 9.31 13.04
C LYS A 29 4.72 9.07 14.54
N ASN A 30 5.37 9.95 15.30
CA ASN A 30 5.56 9.74 16.74
C ASN A 30 4.23 9.76 17.49
N ARG A 31 3.38 10.76 17.23
CA ARG A 31 2.04 10.82 17.84
C ARG A 31 1.18 9.63 17.47
N PHE A 32 1.27 9.15 16.24
CA PHE A 32 0.50 7.99 15.81
C PHE A 32 0.99 6.71 16.51
N LEU A 33 2.31 6.51 16.64
CA LEU A 33 2.89 5.37 17.35
C LEU A 33 2.52 5.39 18.85
N GLU A 34 2.66 6.53 19.52
CA GLU A 34 2.25 6.71 20.92
C GLU A 34 0.76 6.40 21.13
N THR A 35 -0.08 6.88 20.20
CA THR A 35 -1.53 6.60 20.23
C THR A 35 -1.80 5.10 20.12
N ILE A 36 -1.09 4.40 19.23
CA ILE A 36 -1.23 2.95 19.08
C ILE A 36 -0.75 2.20 20.33
N GLU A 37 0.38 2.58 20.93
CA GLU A 37 0.89 1.93 22.15
C GLU A 37 -0.11 2.04 23.31
N ASN A 38 -0.69 3.23 23.49
CA ASN A 38 -1.75 3.46 24.47
C ASN A 38 -3.00 2.60 24.22
N LEU A 39 -3.31 2.29 22.96
CA LEU A 39 -4.41 1.40 22.60
C LEU A 39 -4.07 -0.07 22.85
N ILE A 40 -2.85 -0.52 22.58
CA ILE A 40 -2.40 -1.90 22.83
C ILE A 40 -2.46 -2.24 24.32
N ASN A 41 -2.21 -1.26 25.19
CA ASN A 41 -2.28 -1.43 26.65
C ASN A 41 -3.72 -1.47 27.20
N SER A 42 -4.73 -1.23 26.36
CA SER A 42 -6.13 -1.33 26.78
C SER A 42 -6.65 -2.77 26.68
N ASN A 43 -7.26 -3.26 27.76
CA ASN A 43 -7.77 -4.64 27.85
C ASN A 43 -9.24 -4.79 27.43
N ASP A 44 -9.89 -3.70 27.01
CA ASP A 44 -11.31 -3.71 26.64
C ASP A 44 -11.52 -3.48 25.14
N LEU A 45 -12.20 -4.43 24.51
CA LEU A 45 -12.46 -4.42 23.07
C LEU A 45 -13.38 -3.27 22.66
N MET A 46 -14.39 -2.94 23.47
CA MET A 46 -15.37 -1.92 23.08
C MET A 46 -14.74 -0.53 23.07
N SER A 47 -14.01 -0.18 24.12
CA SER A 47 -13.26 1.07 24.19
C SER A 47 -12.20 1.19 23.09
N LEU A 48 -11.50 0.09 22.77
CA LEU A 48 -10.57 0.07 21.64
C LEU A 48 -11.28 0.39 20.33
N LYS A 49 -12.41 -0.26 20.03
CA LYS A 49 -13.18 -0.03 18.80
C LYS A 49 -13.70 1.41 18.69
N LEU A 50 -14.17 2.00 19.78
CA LEU A 50 -14.63 3.39 19.81
C LEU A 50 -13.49 4.36 19.48
N LYS A 51 -12.32 4.18 20.09
CA LYS A 51 -11.13 5.00 19.81
C LYS A 51 -10.65 4.82 18.37
N ILE A 52 -10.61 3.59 17.87
CA ILE A 52 -10.23 3.30 16.48
C ILE A 52 -11.24 3.91 15.48
N SER A 53 -12.53 3.92 15.81
CA SER A 53 -13.57 4.56 14.98
C SER A 53 -13.37 6.07 14.89
N ARG A 54 -12.92 6.71 15.98
CA ARG A 54 -12.51 8.13 15.96
C ARG A 54 -11.27 8.37 15.11
N ILE A 55 -10.26 7.51 15.21
CA ILE A 55 -9.07 7.60 14.32
C ILE A 55 -9.51 7.46 12.86
N ARG A 56 -10.42 6.53 12.56
CA ARG A 56 -10.97 6.35 11.22
C ARG A 56 -11.71 7.59 10.70
N SER A 57 -12.49 8.28 11.53
CA SER A 57 -13.16 9.51 11.11
C SER A 57 -12.16 10.63 10.79
N ILE A 58 -11.08 10.76 11.58
CA ILE A 58 -10.00 11.71 11.31
C ILE A 58 -9.28 11.38 10.00
N VAL A 59 -9.03 10.09 9.74
CA VAL A 59 -8.43 9.60 8.50
C VAL A 59 -9.32 9.85 7.28
N LEU A 60 -10.64 9.84 7.43
CA LEU A 60 -11.58 10.21 6.35
C LEU A 60 -11.63 11.72 6.15
N ASN A 61 -11.73 12.47 7.24
CA ASN A 61 -11.84 13.92 7.26
C ASN A 61 -10.71 14.53 8.10
N PRO A 62 -9.55 14.85 7.49
CA PRO A 62 -8.41 15.42 8.21
C PRO A 62 -8.69 16.76 8.91
N LYS A 63 -9.80 17.43 8.57
CA LYS A 63 -10.24 18.69 9.21
C LYS A 63 -10.79 18.48 10.63
N ASP A 64 -11.24 17.26 10.94
CA ASP A 64 -11.78 16.88 12.24
C ASP A 64 -10.69 16.38 13.19
N ASP A 65 -9.41 16.57 12.83
CA ASP A 65 -8.27 16.13 13.62
C ASP A 65 -8.11 16.98 14.88
N ASP A 66 -8.61 16.45 15.99
CA ASP A 66 -8.46 17.04 17.32
C ASP A 66 -7.34 16.40 18.16
N ILE A 67 -6.71 15.35 17.63
CA ILE A 67 -5.62 14.60 18.29
C ILE A 67 -4.26 15.02 17.72
N GLY A 68 -4.24 15.59 16.51
CA GLY A 68 -3.04 16.00 15.78
C GLY A 68 -2.29 14.79 15.20
N LEU A 69 -3.02 13.85 14.61
CA LEU A 69 -2.48 12.70 13.88
C LEU A 69 -2.01 13.07 12.47
N ILE A 70 -2.61 14.10 11.88
CA ILE A 70 -2.30 14.62 10.55
C ILE A 70 -1.30 15.76 10.70
N SER A 71 -0.19 15.70 9.96
CA SER A 71 0.78 16.80 9.95
C SER A 71 0.34 17.90 8.99
N SER A 72 0.41 19.15 9.43
CA SER A 72 0.16 20.35 8.62
C SER A 72 1.33 20.73 7.69
N GLY A 73 2.29 19.84 7.49
CA GLY A 73 3.33 19.98 6.46
C GLY A 73 4.60 20.71 6.91
N GLN A 74 4.87 20.81 8.21
CA GLN A 74 6.22 21.12 8.65
C GLN A 74 7.10 19.88 8.43
N LEU A 75 8.11 20.03 7.56
CA LEU A 75 9.20 19.06 7.36
C LEU A 75 10.02 18.99 8.65
N ASP A 76 9.55 18.19 9.59
CA ASP A 76 10.37 17.59 10.63
C ASP A 76 10.57 16.11 10.28
N ASP A 77 11.62 15.48 10.83
CA ASP A 77 12.00 14.09 10.53
C ASP A 77 10.93 13.03 10.92
N ASP A 78 9.85 13.47 11.57
CA ASP A 78 8.79 12.63 12.14
C ASP A 78 7.55 12.49 11.22
N VAL A 79 7.63 12.86 9.96
CA VAL A 79 6.50 12.76 9.02
C VAL A 79 6.54 11.47 8.21
N VAL A 80 5.40 10.78 8.12
CA VAL A 80 5.23 9.57 7.30
C VAL A 80 4.10 9.74 6.31
N LEU A 81 4.38 9.48 5.03
CA LEU A 81 3.36 9.31 4.00
C LEU A 81 2.76 7.91 4.11
N TYR A 82 1.44 7.81 4.03
CA TYR A 82 0.71 6.54 4.14
C TYR A 82 -0.54 6.54 3.25
N SER A 83 -0.84 5.46 2.55
CA SER A 83 -2.04 5.39 1.72
C SER A 83 -3.33 5.39 2.57
N ARG A 84 -4.24 6.32 2.28
CA ARG A 84 -5.53 6.46 2.96
C ARG A 84 -6.37 5.19 2.85
N SER A 85 -6.45 4.60 1.66
CA SER A 85 -7.23 3.38 1.42
C SER A 85 -6.69 2.21 2.24
N ALA A 86 -5.37 2.02 2.26
CA ALA A 86 -4.70 1.00 3.05
C ALA A 86 -4.92 1.20 4.56
N MET A 87 -4.85 2.46 5.03
CA MET A 87 -5.11 2.81 6.43
C MET A 87 -6.55 2.49 6.83
N ILE A 88 -7.52 2.88 6.02
CA ILE A 88 -8.94 2.59 6.28
C ILE A 88 -9.17 1.08 6.32
N SER A 89 -8.59 0.33 5.38
CA SER A 89 -8.70 -1.14 5.32
C SER A 89 -8.24 -1.82 6.62
N ILE A 90 -7.10 -1.40 7.19
CA ILE A 90 -6.61 -1.99 8.45
C ILE A 90 -7.42 -1.53 9.67
N LEU A 91 -7.87 -0.28 9.71
CA LEU A 91 -8.76 0.22 10.77
C LEU A 91 -10.10 -0.52 10.76
N ASP A 92 -10.69 -0.77 9.59
CA ASP A 92 -11.93 -1.53 9.44
C ASP A 92 -11.76 -3.00 9.92
N LYS A 93 -10.60 -3.62 9.70
CA LYS A 93 -10.27 -4.94 10.26
C LYS A 93 -10.21 -4.94 11.78
N ILE A 94 -9.70 -3.86 12.38
CA ILE A 94 -9.67 -3.72 13.85
C ILE A 94 -11.11 -3.55 14.37
N ILE A 95 -11.91 -2.68 13.76
CA ILE A 95 -13.31 -2.42 14.17
C ILE A 95 -14.17 -3.69 14.05
N SER A 96 -14.00 -4.45 12.97
CA SER A 96 -14.74 -5.70 12.72
C SER A 96 -14.25 -6.90 13.55
N SER A 97 -13.13 -6.80 14.26
CA SER A 97 -12.58 -7.92 15.03
C SER A 97 -13.50 -8.36 16.16
N GLN A 98 -13.68 -9.68 16.31
CA GLN A 98 -14.56 -10.26 17.34
C GLN A 98 -13.88 -10.44 18.69
N THR A 99 -12.54 -10.48 18.73
CA THR A 99 -11.76 -10.66 19.96
C THR A 99 -10.69 -9.58 20.11
N ILE A 100 -10.28 -9.33 21.35
CA ILE A 100 -9.24 -8.34 21.67
C ILE A 100 -7.88 -8.75 21.12
N GLU A 101 -7.56 -10.04 21.10
CA GLU A 101 -6.31 -10.58 20.56
C GLU A 101 -6.22 -10.31 19.06
N ARG A 102 -7.32 -10.49 18.33
CA ARG A 102 -7.36 -10.23 16.88
C ARG A 102 -7.29 -8.75 16.56
N ALA A 103 -7.99 -7.92 17.33
CA ALA A 103 -7.87 -6.47 17.23
C ALA A 103 -6.42 -6.02 17.49
N ASN A 104 -5.79 -6.53 18.56
CA ASN A 104 -4.40 -6.27 18.90
C ASN A 104 -3.41 -6.78 17.84
N HIS A 105 -3.70 -7.91 17.20
CA HIS A 105 -2.88 -8.40 16.08
C HIS A 105 -2.85 -7.39 14.93
N TYR A 106 -4.02 -6.89 14.48
CA TYR A 106 -4.08 -5.89 13.41
C TYR A 106 -3.48 -4.55 13.86
N LEU A 107 -3.67 -4.17 15.12
CA LEU A 107 -3.10 -2.94 15.68
C LEU A 107 -1.56 -3.01 15.73
N ARG A 108 -0.98 -4.15 16.12
CA ARG A 108 0.47 -4.39 16.05
C ARG A 108 0.99 -4.41 14.62
N GLN A 109 0.19 -4.90 13.67
CA GLN A 109 0.53 -4.83 12.25
C GLN A 109 0.60 -3.37 11.77
N LEU A 110 -0.36 -2.53 12.16
CA LEU A 110 -0.35 -1.09 11.88
C LEU A 110 0.84 -0.38 12.56
N TYR A 111 1.17 -0.74 13.79
CA TYR A 111 2.36 -0.21 14.46
C TYR A 111 3.64 -0.52 13.67
N LYS A 112 3.81 -1.77 13.24
CA LYS A 112 4.99 -2.20 12.46
C LYS A 112 5.09 -1.49 11.12
N SER A 113 3.96 -1.25 10.44
CA SER A 113 3.96 -0.55 9.14
C SER A 113 4.41 0.91 9.28
N LEU A 114 4.16 1.56 10.42
CA LEU A 114 4.59 2.93 10.69
C LEU A 114 6.03 3.02 11.18
N LEU A 115 6.54 1.98 11.86
CA LEU A 115 7.88 1.97 12.46
C LEU A 115 8.98 1.98 11.40
N ASN A 116 9.05 0.92 10.58
CA ASN A 116 10.16 0.64 9.67
C ASN A 116 9.67 0.11 8.33
N LYS A 117 10.34 0.53 7.25
CA LYS A 117 10.16 -0.04 5.91
C LYS A 117 10.83 -1.43 5.85
N GLN A 118 10.09 -2.47 5.48
CA GLN A 118 10.63 -3.83 5.34
C GLN A 118 10.67 -4.22 3.86
N THR A 119 11.79 -3.92 3.20
CA THR A 119 12.07 -4.36 1.83
C THR A 119 12.94 -5.60 1.80
N ASN A 120 12.96 -6.32 0.68
CA ASN A 120 13.85 -7.46 0.46
C ASN A 120 14.90 -7.13 -0.64
N GLU A 121 15.76 -8.10 -0.94
CA GLU A 121 16.79 -7.94 -1.97
C GLU A 121 16.26 -8.13 -3.40
N ILE A 122 15.02 -8.60 -3.56
CA ILE A 122 14.46 -9.07 -4.84
C ILE A 122 13.58 -8.00 -5.50
N ASN A 123 12.88 -7.18 -4.72
CA ASN A 123 11.93 -6.19 -5.19
C ASN A 123 11.90 -4.96 -4.28
N ASP A 124 11.22 -3.90 -4.72
CA ASP A 124 11.10 -2.64 -3.99
C ASP A 124 9.86 -2.59 -3.07
N ILE A 125 9.15 -3.71 -2.91
CA ILE A 125 7.90 -3.78 -2.14
C ILE A 125 8.22 -3.72 -0.65
N ASP A 126 7.56 -2.79 0.04
CA ASP A 126 7.53 -2.80 1.49
C ASP A 126 6.51 -3.82 2.00
N LEU A 127 7.01 -4.95 2.52
CA LEU A 127 6.20 -6.04 3.07
C LEU A 127 5.39 -5.60 4.30
N SER A 128 5.83 -4.58 5.04
CA SER A 128 5.06 -4.04 6.16
C SER A 128 3.83 -3.25 5.70
N ARG A 129 3.88 -2.74 4.46
CA ARG A 129 2.87 -1.90 3.81
C ARG A 129 2.35 -2.51 2.52
N TRP A 130 2.33 -3.83 2.42
CA TRP A 130 1.91 -4.54 1.21
C TRP A 130 0.50 -4.17 0.72
N ARG A 131 -0.38 -3.72 1.63
CA ARG A 131 -1.74 -3.25 1.32
C ARG A 131 -1.78 -1.96 0.49
N GLU A 132 -0.68 -1.22 0.41
CA GLU A 132 -0.58 0.00 -0.40
C GLU A 132 -0.38 -0.31 -1.89
N TYR A 133 -0.07 -1.56 -2.23
CA TYR A 133 0.19 -2.01 -3.60
C TYR A 133 -1.03 -2.72 -4.17
N ASP A 134 -2.09 -1.96 -4.50
CA ASP A 134 -3.35 -2.51 -5.04
C ASP A 134 -3.17 -3.37 -6.30
N GLU A 135 -2.14 -3.05 -7.07
CA GLU A 135 -1.82 -3.72 -8.31
C GLU A 135 -1.05 -5.04 -8.13
N ILE A 136 -0.56 -5.34 -6.93
CA ILE A 136 0.20 -6.55 -6.63
C ILE A 136 -0.73 -7.54 -5.96
N ILE A 137 -1.04 -8.62 -6.67
CA ILE A 137 -1.77 -9.73 -6.09
C ILE A 137 -0.81 -10.43 -5.11
N ALA A 138 -1.22 -10.71 -3.88
CA ALA A 138 -0.41 -11.52 -2.95
C ALA A 138 -0.68 -13.02 -3.10
N ASP A 139 -1.87 -13.37 -3.61
CA ASP A 139 -2.33 -14.73 -3.83
C ASP A 139 -1.85 -15.30 -5.20
N SER A 140 -2.51 -16.36 -5.65
CA SER A 140 -2.24 -17.05 -6.90
C SER A 140 -2.45 -16.14 -8.13
N LEU A 141 -1.54 -16.25 -9.10
CA LEU A 141 -1.64 -15.56 -10.39
C LEU A 141 -2.78 -16.09 -11.27
N TRP A 142 -3.40 -17.21 -10.90
CA TRP A 142 -4.52 -17.82 -11.61
C TRP A 142 -5.89 -17.23 -11.24
N ILE A 143 -5.92 -16.17 -10.42
CA ILE A 143 -7.14 -15.51 -9.92
C ILE A 143 -7.66 -14.43 -10.89
N PHE A 144 -6.99 -14.17 -12.01
CA PHE A 144 -7.49 -13.20 -12.98
C PHE A 144 -8.83 -13.65 -13.57
N ASP A 145 -9.90 -12.92 -13.26
CA ASP A 145 -11.24 -13.20 -13.78
C ASP A 145 -11.31 -13.16 -15.31
N LYS A 146 -10.60 -12.20 -15.93
CA LYS A 146 -10.53 -12.01 -17.38
C LYS A 146 -9.17 -11.48 -17.81
N ARG A 147 -8.78 -11.82 -19.04
CA ARG A 147 -7.59 -11.24 -19.68
C ARG A 147 -7.82 -9.75 -19.96
N ASP A 148 -6.80 -8.94 -19.69
CA ASP A 148 -6.81 -7.53 -20.02
C ASP A 148 -6.82 -7.36 -21.55
N THR A 149 -7.69 -6.48 -22.04
CA THR A 149 -7.92 -6.22 -23.46
C THR A 149 -7.54 -4.80 -23.86
N SER A 150 -7.04 -3.98 -22.91
CA SER A 150 -6.66 -2.58 -23.14
C SER A 150 -5.38 -2.41 -24.00
N GLY A 151 -4.59 -3.47 -24.17
CA GLY A 151 -3.35 -3.46 -24.96
C GLY A 151 -3.58 -3.46 -26.48
N ALA A 152 -2.52 -3.14 -27.23
CA ALA A 152 -2.55 -3.13 -28.69
C ALA A 152 -3.03 -4.49 -29.25
N HIS A 153 -4.15 -4.49 -29.97
CA HIS A 153 -4.70 -5.67 -30.67
C HIS A 153 -3.88 -6.03 -31.92
N LEU A 154 -2.55 -6.11 -31.79
CA LEU A 154 -1.72 -6.72 -32.82
C LEU A 154 -1.99 -8.22 -32.75
N GLY A 155 -2.83 -8.72 -33.65
CA GLY A 155 -3.20 -10.14 -33.80
C GLY A 155 -2.05 -11.09 -34.11
N TRP A 156 -0.80 -10.67 -33.89
CA TRP A 156 0.43 -11.44 -33.99
C TRP A 156 0.81 -12.20 -32.72
N TYR A 157 0.18 -11.93 -31.58
CA TYR A 157 0.28 -12.85 -30.45
C TYR A 157 -0.62 -14.06 -30.70
N TRP A 158 -0.13 -15.01 -31.47
CA TRP A 158 -0.75 -16.32 -31.66
C TRP A 158 -0.65 -17.09 -30.35
N GLY A 159 -1.66 -17.01 -29.46
CA GLY A 159 -1.74 -17.88 -28.29
C GLY A 159 -2.37 -17.29 -27.04
N ASN A 160 -2.52 -18.15 -26.03
CA ASN A 160 -3.12 -17.91 -24.70
C ASN A 160 -2.30 -16.95 -23.81
N PHE A 161 -1.68 -15.92 -24.37
CA PHE A 161 -0.90 -14.95 -23.63
C PHE A 161 -1.83 -14.05 -22.80
N ILE A 162 -1.54 -13.93 -21.50
CA ILE A 162 -2.25 -13.09 -20.53
C ILE A 162 -1.26 -12.06 -20.01
N PRO A 163 -1.28 -10.80 -20.49
CA PRO A 163 -0.25 -9.79 -20.17
C PRO A 163 -0.18 -9.45 -18.68
N GLN A 164 -1.24 -9.72 -17.91
CA GLN A 164 -1.22 -9.47 -16.48
C GLN A 164 -0.27 -10.41 -15.71
N ILE A 165 -0.06 -11.64 -16.19
CA ILE A 165 0.85 -12.60 -15.55
C ILE A 165 2.31 -12.11 -15.58
N PRO A 166 2.92 -11.79 -16.74
CA PRO A 166 4.29 -11.27 -16.76
C PRO A 166 4.39 -9.92 -16.04
N ARG A 167 3.37 -9.05 -16.11
CA ARG A 167 3.34 -7.82 -15.31
C ARG A 167 3.44 -8.09 -13.80
N GLN A 168 2.68 -9.06 -13.29
CA GLN A 168 2.79 -9.45 -11.87
C GLN A 168 4.16 -10.03 -11.54
N LEU A 169 4.73 -10.86 -12.41
CA LEU A 169 6.06 -11.42 -12.20
C LEU A 169 7.11 -10.32 -12.09
N MET A 170 7.08 -9.33 -12.99
CA MET A 170 7.99 -8.19 -12.94
C MET A 170 7.81 -7.41 -11.64
N LEU A 171 6.57 -7.04 -11.27
CA LEU A 171 6.32 -6.30 -10.02
C LEU A 171 6.77 -7.05 -8.75
N ARG A 172 6.65 -8.38 -8.74
CA ARG A 172 6.98 -9.21 -7.58
C ARG A 172 8.47 -9.57 -7.50
N TYR A 173 9.17 -9.67 -8.63
CA TYR A 173 10.49 -10.29 -8.69
C TYR A 173 11.57 -9.43 -9.35
N THR A 174 11.31 -8.16 -9.59
CA THR A 174 12.31 -7.22 -10.13
C THR A 174 12.29 -5.92 -9.35
N LYS A 175 13.40 -5.20 -9.41
CA LYS A 175 13.54 -3.82 -8.93
C LYS A 175 13.43 -2.84 -10.06
N LYS A 176 13.11 -1.60 -9.70
CA LYS A 176 13.16 -0.50 -10.65
C LYS A 176 14.58 -0.34 -11.22
N GLY A 177 14.71 -0.51 -12.53
CA GLY A 177 15.98 -0.40 -13.24
C GLY A 177 16.66 -1.74 -13.53
N ASP A 178 16.08 -2.86 -13.09
CA ASP A 178 16.54 -4.19 -13.50
C ASP A 178 16.34 -4.41 -15.01
N TRP A 179 17.22 -5.22 -15.59
CA TRP A 179 17.14 -5.66 -16.98
C TRP A 179 16.35 -6.97 -17.08
N ILE A 180 15.38 -7.02 -18.00
CA ILE A 180 14.41 -8.11 -18.18
C ILE A 180 14.39 -8.51 -19.65
#